data_AF-A0A966Z0V0-F1
#
_entry.id   AF-A0A966Z0V0-F1
#
_cell.length_a   1.000
_cell.length_b   1.000
_cell.length_c   1.000
_cell.angle_alpha   90.00
_cell.angle_beta   90.00
_cell.angle_gamma   90.00
#
_symmetry.space_group_name_H-M   'P 1'
#
loop_
_entity.id
_entity.type
_entity.pdbx_description
1 polymer ?
#
loop_
_entity_poly.entity_id
_entity_poly.type
_entity_poly.pdbx_seq_one_letter_code
_entity_poly.pdbx_strand_id
1 'polypeptide(L)' 'STGSWSINELEDGIEGLFHNDQSELIGFALAGSATSQRANLTKLLPPILGST' A
#
# COMPACT_ATOMS: atom_id res chain seq x y z
N SER A 1 13.66 -8.79 0.64
CA SER A 1 12.61 -8.17 -0.19
C SER A 1 13.16 -6.87 -0.74
N THR A 2 13.26 -6.74 -2.05
CA THR A 2 13.60 -5.50 -2.75
C THR A 2 12.31 -4.76 -3.11
N GLY A 3 12.31 -3.45 -2.98
CA GLY A 3 11.13 -2.61 -3.17
C GLY A 3 11.33 -1.22 -2.60
N SER A 4 10.44 -0.30 -2.98
CA SER A 4 10.54 1.11 -2.61
C SER A 4 9.26 1.61 -1.98
N TRP A 5 9.42 2.52 -1.02
CA TRP A 5 8.31 3.24 -0.39
C TRP A 5 8.06 4.57 -1.07
N SER A 6 6.79 4.85 -1.33
CA SER A 6 6.30 6.19 -1.66
C SER A 6 5.46 6.67 -0.49
N ILE A 7 5.82 7.82 0.09
CA ILE A 7 5.11 8.42 1.21
C ILE A 7 4.43 9.69 0.72
N ASN A 8 3.13 9.81 1.01
CA ASN A 8 2.32 10.99 0.73
C ASN A 8 1.69 11.48 2.03
N GLU A 9 2.06 12.69 2.44
CA GLU A 9 1.51 13.33 3.64
C GLU A 9 0.24 14.08 3.26
N LEU A 10 -0.85 13.76 3.96
CA LEU A 10 -2.15 14.40 3.84
C LEU A 10 -2.35 15.31 5.06
N GLU A 11 -3.24 16.29 4.95
CA GLU A 11 -3.51 17.28 6.01
C GLU A 11 -3.76 16.63 7.40
N ASP A 12 -4.46 15.49 7.43
CA ASP A 12 -4.78 14.73 8.64
C ASP A 12 -4.35 13.26 8.56
N GLY A 13 -3.31 12.93 7.80
CA GLY A 13 -2.93 11.53 7.61
C GLY A 13 -1.67 11.28 6.81
N ILE A 14 -1.30 10.02 6.71
CA ILE A 14 -0.14 9.58 5.93
C ILE A 14 -0.55 8.35 5.11
N GLU A 15 -0.20 8.37 3.84
CA GLU A 15 -0.30 7.24 2.93
C GLU A 15 1.12 6.77 2.58
N GLY A 16 1.43 5.53 2.94
CA GLY A 16 2.64 4.84 2.51
C GLY A 16 2.29 3.69 1.58
N LEU A 17 2.84 3.69 0.37
CA LEU A 17 2.67 2.63 -0.62
C LEU A 17 4.00 1.92 -0.85
N PHE A 18 3.98 0.59 -0.82
CA PHE A 18 5.15 -0.25 -1.04
C PHE A 18 5.05 -0.95 -2.39
N HIS A 19 6.00 -0.66 -3.27
CA HIS A 19 6.08 -1.24 -4.60
C HIS A 19 7.29 -2.19 -4.70
N ASN A 20 7.13 -3.31 -5.39
CA ASN A 20 8.26 -4.17 -5.76
C ASN A 20 9.08 -3.55 -6.91
N ASP A 21 10.16 -4.21 -7.32
CA ASP A 21 11.02 -3.75 -8.43
C ASP A 21 10.29 -3.72 -9.79
N GLN A 22 9.15 -4.40 -9.91
CA GLN A 22 8.27 -4.38 -11.09
C GLN A 22 7.24 -3.24 -11.03
N SER A 23 7.35 -2.35 -10.04
CA SER A 23 6.41 -1.24 -9.77
C SER A 23 4.99 -1.71 -9.42
N GLU A 24 4.82 -2.93 -8.95
CA GLU A 24 3.52 -3.44 -8.48
C GLU A 24 3.30 -3.12 -7.00
N LEU A 25 2.10 -2.65 -6.66
CA LEU A 25 1.71 -2.39 -5.28
C LEU A 25 1.53 -3.71 -4.54
N ILE A 26 2.44 -3.98 -3.59
CA ILE A 26 2.44 -5.23 -2.81
C ILE A 26 2.22 -4.99 -1.32
N GLY A 27 2.10 -3.74 -0.89
CA GLY A 27 1.76 -3.39 0.48
C GLY A 27 1.43 -1.91 0.64
N PHE A 28 0.79 -1.58 1.75
CA PHE A 28 0.54 -0.19 2.13
C PHE A 28 0.46 -0.03 3.65
N ALA A 29 0.71 1.18 4.13
CA ALA A 29 0.51 1.62 5.51
C ALA A 29 -0.26 2.94 5.50
N LEU A 30 -1.36 3.03 6.25
CA LEU A 30 -2.23 4.20 6.27
C LEU A 30 -2.40 4.68 7.70
N ALA A 31 -2.36 6.00 7.90
CA ALA A 31 -2.65 6.65 9.17
C ALA A 31 -3.60 7.84 8.98
N GLY A 32 -4.42 8.13 10.00
CA GLY A 32 -5.35 9.25 9.99
C GLY A 32 -6.40 9.16 8.88
N SER A 33 -6.67 10.27 8.19
CA SER A 33 -7.68 10.37 7.12
C SER A 33 -7.43 9.39 5.96
N ALA A 34 -6.17 9.02 5.72
CA ALA A 34 -5.75 8.06 4.68
C ALA A 34 -6.35 6.66 4.88
N THR A 35 -6.73 6.28 6.10
CA THR A 35 -7.31 4.97 6.41
C THR A 35 -8.60 4.67 5.64
N SER A 36 -9.31 5.71 5.18
CA SER A 36 -10.47 5.61 4.30
C SER A 36 -10.16 4.87 2.99
N GLN A 37 -8.92 4.91 2.52
CA GLN A 37 -8.49 4.25 1.28
C GLN A 37 -8.21 2.75 1.42
N ARG A 38 -8.17 2.21 2.65
CA ARG A 38 -7.82 0.82 2.95
C ARG A 38 -8.58 -0.17 2.06
N ALA A 39 -9.90 -0.01 1.96
CA ALA A 39 -10.75 -0.94 1.21
C ALA A 39 -10.45 -0.93 -0.31
N ASN A 40 -10.02 0.21 -0.85
CA ASN A 40 -9.65 0.32 -2.27
C ASN A 40 -8.26 -0.29 -2.50
N LEU A 41 -7.28 0.05 -1.68
CA LEU A 41 -5.91 -0.46 -1.81
C LEU A 41 -5.84 -1.97 -1.56
N THR A 42 -6.63 -2.52 -0.63
CA THR A 42 -6.71 -3.99 -0.42
C THR A 42 -7.15 -4.74 -1.68
N LYS A 43 -7.98 -4.15 -2.54
CA LYS A 43 -8.40 -4.80 -3.81
C LYS A 43 -7.30 -4.81 -4.87
N LEU A 44 -6.33 -3.90 -4.76
CA LEU A 44 -5.20 -3.79 -5.67
C LEU A 44 -4.02 -4.67 -5.24
N LEU A 45 -4.01 -5.11 -3.98
CA LEU A 45 -3.00 -6.03 -3.51
C LEU A 45 -3.16 -7.38 -4.21
N PRO A 46 -2.06 -7.98 -4.67
CA PRO A 46 -2.11 -9.36 -5.14
C PRO A 46 -2.58 -10.26 -4.00
N PRO A 47 -3.31 -11.35 -4.31
CA PRO A 47 -3.75 -12.29 -3.30
C PRO A 47 -2.53 -12.84 -2.55
N ILE A 48 -2.48 -12.58 -1.24
CA ILE A 48 -1.40 -13.03 -0.34
C ILE A 48 -1.43 -14.56 -0.05
N LEU A 49 -2.42 -15.26 -0.60
CA LEU A 49 -2.50 -16.71 -0.57
C LEU A 49 -1.76 -17.24 -1.80
N GLY A 50 -0.48 -17.57 -1.62
CA GLY A 50 0.19 -18.48 -2.51
C GLY A 50 -0.66 -19.75 -2.61
N SER A 51 -1.18 -20.04 -3.79
CA SER A 51 -1.66 -21.38 -4.11
C SER A 51 -0.53 -22.35 -3.79
N THR A 52 -0.84 -23.30 -2.91
CA THR A 52 -0.01 -24.42 -2.44
C THR A 52 0.81 -25.10 -3.51
#